data_AF-A0A1M6CKU4-F1
#
_entry.id   AF-A0A1M6CKU4-F1
#
_cell.length_a   1.000
_cell.length_b   1.000
_cell.length_c   1.000
_cell.angle_alpha   90.00
_cell.angle_beta   90.00
_cell.angle_gamma   90.00
#
_symmetry.space_group_name_H-M   'P 1'
#
loop_
_entity.id
_entity.type
_entity.pdbx_description
1 polymer ?
#
loop_
_entity_poly.entity_id
_entity_poly.type
_entity_poly.pdbx_seq_one_letter_code
_entity_poly.pdbx_strand_id
1 'polypeptide(L)'
;MFVHYQPNLDNDRASDCVIRAITKVLDIDWDTAYLGVAMTGFTMKDMPSVNEVWERYLISKGFKKHALPDECPNCYTIKKFAKDHPKGQYIVATGTHVVAVENGDYFDNGDSGEEIPIYYFVRSDEAWQDSQVISEDTKEQDSK
;
A
#
# COMPACT_ATOMS: atom_id res chain seq x y z
N MET A 1 -1.40 12.29 5.93
CA MET A 1 -0.10 12.89 6.32
C MET A 1 1.00 11.82 6.28
N PHE A 2 2.29 12.20 6.40
CA PHE A 2 3.37 11.22 6.51
C PHE A 2 3.31 10.50 7.86
N VAL A 3 3.46 9.18 7.82
CA VAL A 3 3.64 8.34 9.00
C VAL A 3 4.86 7.45 8.79
N HIS A 4 5.84 7.53 9.70
CA HIS A 4 6.99 6.63 9.66
C HIS A 4 6.54 5.18 9.86
N TYR A 5 6.99 4.30 8.97
CA TYR A 5 6.65 2.88 9.01
C TYR A 5 7.80 2.02 8.49
N GLN A 6 8.40 1.27 9.41
CA GLN A 6 9.50 0.34 9.14
C GLN A 6 9.26 -1.01 9.86
N PRO A 7 8.59 -1.96 9.19
CA PRO A 7 8.32 -3.29 9.75
C PRO A 7 9.53 -4.24 9.66
N ASN A 8 10.57 -3.88 8.91
CA ASN A 8 11.82 -4.65 8.84
C ASN A 8 12.75 -4.27 9.99
N LEU A 9 12.66 -4.99 11.12
CA LEU A 9 13.44 -4.68 12.32
C LEU A 9 14.94 -4.96 12.19
N ASP A 10 15.32 -5.82 11.24
CA ASP A 10 16.69 -6.29 11.06
C ASP A 10 17.47 -5.49 10.01
N ASN A 11 16.79 -4.65 9.21
CA ASN A 11 17.44 -3.92 8.12
C ASN A 11 16.66 -2.69 7.67
N ASP A 12 17.31 -1.53 7.68
CA ASP A 12 16.72 -0.24 7.30
C ASP A 12 17.02 0.16 5.84
N ARG A 13 16.99 -0.82 4.92
CA ARG A 13 17.31 -0.56 3.50
C ARG A 13 16.08 -0.06 2.74
N ALA A 14 16.31 0.89 1.85
CA ALA A 14 15.27 1.40 0.93
C ALA A 14 14.73 0.35 -0.07
N SER A 15 15.44 -0.77 -0.26
CA SER A 15 15.16 -1.74 -1.34
C SER A 15 13.90 -2.59 -1.14
N ASP A 16 13.30 -2.61 0.05
CA ASP A 16 12.15 -3.46 0.39
C ASP A 16 10.81 -2.69 0.43
N CYS A 17 10.75 -1.49 -0.15
CA CYS A 17 9.56 -0.62 -0.15
C CYS A 17 8.26 -1.35 -0.53
N VAL A 18 8.30 -2.23 -1.54
CA VAL A 18 7.19 -3.08 -1.95
C VAL A 18 6.69 -3.95 -0.78
N ILE A 19 7.60 -4.61 -0.07
CA ILE A 19 7.26 -5.50 1.04
C ILE A 19 6.68 -4.68 2.19
N ARG A 20 7.30 -3.56 2.55
CA ARG A 20 6.79 -2.65 3.59
C ARG A 20 5.39 -2.13 3.24
N ALA A 21 5.15 -1.70 2.02
CA ALA A 21 3.83 -1.27 1.59
C ALA A 21 2.78 -2.40 1.69
N ILE A 22 3.15 -3.62 1.31
CA ILE A 22 2.29 -4.82 1.41
C ILE A 22 1.93 -5.14 2.85
N THR A 23 2.90 -5.15 3.78
CA THR A 23 2.65 -5.43 5.20
C THR A 23 1.58 -4.50 5.76
N LYS A 24 1.64 -3.21 5.38
CA LYS A 24 0.72 -2.20 5.87
C LYS A 24 -0.71 -2.41 5.37
N VAL A 25 -0.92 -2.65 4.07
CA VAL A 25 -2.28 -2.75 3.50
C VAL A 25 -2.95 -4.11 3.71
N LEU A 26 -2.16 -5.16 3.98
CA LEU A 26 -2.67 -6.49 4.26
C LEU A 26 -2.71 -6.82 5.76
N ASP A 27 -2.14 -5.98 6.62
CA ASP A 27 -2.00 -6.22 8.06
C ASP A 27 -1.30 -7.56 8.36
N ILE A 28 -0.14 -7.77 7.74
CA ILE A 28 0.70 -8.97 7.89
C ILE A 28 2.14 -8.57 8.21
N ASP A 29 2.91 -9.49 8.82
CA ASP A 29 4.32 -9.28 9.09
C ASP A 29 5.19 -9.30 7.83
N TRP A 30 6.43 -8.80 7.96
CA TRP A 30 7.38 -8.65 6.86
C TRP A 30 7.74 -9.98 6.19
N ASP A 31 7.96 -11.04 6.97
CA ASP A 31 8.34 -12.35 6.45
C ASP A 31 7.20 -12.96 5.63
N THR A 32 5.97 -12.86 6.14
CA THR A 32 4.77 -13.32 5.43
C THR A 32 4.59 -12.56 4.10
N ALA A 33 4.78 -11.23 4.11
CA ALA A 33 4.71 -10.42 2.89
C ALA A 33 5.81 -10.80 1.88
N TYR A 34 7.06 -10.93 2.35
CA TYR A 34 8.21 -11.32 1.53
C TYR A 34 8.02 -12.69 0.88
N LEU A 35 7.66 -13.70 1.69
CA LEU A 35 7.43 -15.06 1.20
C LEU A 35 6.27 -15.11 0.19
N GLY A 36 5.19 -14.34 0.41
CA GLY A 36 4.07 -14.24 -0.52
C GLY A 36 4.51 -13.76 -1.91
N VAL A 37 5.29 -12.68 -1.98
CA VAL A 37 5.85 -12.17 -3.24
C VAL A 37 6.86 -13.15 -3.84
N ALA A 38 7.74 -13.73 -3.02
CA ALA A 38 8.75 -14.67 -3.48
C ALA A 38 8.16 -15.95 -4.09
N MET A 39 7.12 -16.52 -3.47
CA MET A 39 6.40 -17.67 -4.02
C MET A 39 5.66 -17.34 -5.31
N THR A 40 5.16 -16.10 -5.43
CA THR A 40 4.56 -15.61 -6.68
C THR A 40 5.61 -15.59 -7.80
N GLY A 41 6.79 -15.03 -7.53
CA GLY A 41 7.93 -15.03 -8.47
C GLY A 41 8.37 -16.44 -8.86
N PHE A 42 8.49 -17.34 -7.88
CA PHE A 42 8.81 -18.76 -8.12
C PHE A 42 7.80 -19.45 -9.05
N THR A 43 6.51 -19.14 -8.92
CA THR A 43 5.45 -19.67 -9.76
C THR A 43 5.54 -19.10 -11.18
N MET A 44 5.83 -17.81 -11.30
CA MET A 44 6.01 -17.10 -12.57
C MET A 44 7.35 -17.40 -13.27
N LYS A 45 8.29 -18.04 -12.56
CA LYS A 45 9.70 -18.22 -13.01
C LYS A 45 10.42 -16.89 -13.23
N ASP A 46 10.15 -15.92 -12.36
CA ASP A 46 10.74 -14.59 -12.39
C ASP A 46 11.18 -14.11 -11.00
N MET A 47 11.96 -13.02 -10.94
CA MET A 47 12.52 -12.48 -9.71
C MET A 47 11.46 -11.74 -8.87
N PRO A 48 11.48 -11.88 -7.53
CA PRO A 48 10.51 -11.20 -6.64
C PRO A 48 10.55 -9.66 -6.73
N SER A 49 11.65 -9.09 -7.22
CA SER A 49 11.83 -7.66 -7.40
C SER A 49 11.23 -7.10 -8.70
N VAL A 50 10.74 -7.95 -9.60
CA VAL A 50 10.11 -7.50 -10.85
C VAL A 50 8.71 -6.98 -10.56
N ASN A 51 8.35 -5.84 -11.18
CA ASN A 51 7.07 -5.19 -10.93
C ASN A 51 5.88 -6.12 -11.14
N GLU A 52 5.86 -6.85 -12.26
CA GLU A 52 4.78 -7.77 -12.57
C GLU A 52 4.56 -8.85 -11.49
N VAL A 53 5.62 -9.28 -10.78
CA VAL A 53 5.53 -10.33 -9.76
C VAL A 53 4.76 -9.86 -8.53
N TRP A 54 5.14 -8.72 -7.93
CA TRP A 54 4.44 -8.22 -6.75
C TRP A 54 3.06 -7.64 -7.13
N GLU A 55 2.90 -7.10 -8.33
CA GLU A 55 1.59 -6.70 -8.85
C GLU A 55 0.64 -7.90 -8.95
N ARG A 56 1.12 -9.04 -9.45
CA ARG A 56 0.35 -10.29 -9.51
C ARG A 56 -0.03 -10.79 -8.12
N TYR A 57 0.88 -10.66 -7.16
CA TYR A 57 0.59 -11.00 -5.76
C TYR A 57 -0.57 -10.15 -5.23
N LEU A 58 -0.56 -8.83 -5.42
CA LEU A 58 -1.65 -7.95 -5.00
C LEU A 58 -2.99 -8.27 -5.65
N ILE A 59 -2.99 -8.53 -6.97
CA ILE A 59 -4.20 -8.94 -7.69
C ILE A 59 -4.78 -10.23 -7.09
N SER A 60 -3.93 -11.20 -6.72
CA SER A 60 -4.37 -12.43 -6.06
C SER A 60 -4.98 -12.20 -4.67
N LYS A 61 -4.70 -11.04 -4.05
CA LYS A 61 -5.25 -10.61 -2.75
C LYS A 61 -6.46 -9.67 -2.88
N GLY A 62 -7.05 -9.55 -4.07
CA GLY A 62 -8.27 -8.76 -4.30
C GLY A 62 -8.04 -7.28 -4.60
N PHE A 63 -6.78 -6.87 -4.86
CA PHE A 63 -6.50 -5.51 -5.31
C PHE A 63 -6.74 -5.35 -6.81
N LYS A 64 -7.18 -4.15 -7.20
CA LYS A 64 -7.34 -3.73 -8.59
C LYS A 64 -6.34 -2.64 -8.93
N LYS A 65 -5.66 -2.77 -10.07
CA LYS A 65 -4.70 -1.78 -10.60
C LYS A 65 -5.44 -0.67 -11.32
N HIS A 66 -5.05 0.57 -11.06
CA HIS A 66 -5.53 1.77 -11.73
C HIS A 66 -4.34 2.62 -12.18
N ALA A 67 -4.34 3.05 -13.44
CA ALA A 67 -3.40 4.05 -13.91
C ALA A 67 -3.81 5.43 -13.41
N LEU A 68 -2.84 6.28 -13.08
CA LEU A 68 -3.12 7.69 -12.87
C LEU A 68 -3.12 8.43 -14.21
N PRO A 69 -4.00 9.43 -14.37
CA PRO A 69 -4.01 10.29 -15.53
C PRO A 69 -2.68 11.06 -15.70
N ASP A 70 -2.19 11.19 -16.94
CA ASP A 70 -0.87 11.78 -17.26
C ASP A 70 -0.97 13.25 -17.74
N GLU A 71 -2.05 13.96 -17.41
CA GLU A 71 -2.27 15.33 -17.89
C GLU A 71 -1.39 16.35 -17.16
N CYS A 72 -0.82 15.98 -16.01
CA CYS A 72 0.03 16.85 -15.22
C CYS A 72 1.08 16.06 -14.41
N PRO A 73 2.17 15.63 -15.06
CA PRO A 73 3.13 14.68 -14.50
C PRO A 73 3.85 15.15 -13.24
N ASN A 74 3.84 16.46 -12.93
CA ASN A 74 4.59 17.02 -11.81
C ASN A 74 3.70 17.65 -10.73
N CYS A 75 2.37 17.58 -10.84
CA CYS A 75 1.47 18.28 -9.91
C CYS A 75 0.60 17.37 -9.03
N TYR A 76 0.62 16.06 -9.27
CA TYR A 76 -0.11 15.10 -8.47
C TYR A 76 0.87 14.25 -7.66
N THR A 77 1.18 14.67 -6.43
CA THR A 77 2.15 13.98 -5.57
C THR A 77 1.49 12.89 -4.71
N ILE A 78 2.27 12.00 -4.09
CA ILE A 78 1.76 11.02 -3.11
C ILE A 78 0.97 11.70 -1.99
N LYS A 79 1.45 12.83 -1.48
CA LYS A 79 0.75 13.62 -0.47
C LYS A 79 -0.60 14.13 -0.95
N LYS A 80 -0.70 14.55 -2.21
CA LYS A 80 -1.95 14.99 -2.83
C LYS A 80 -2.88 13.79 -3.09
N PHE A 81 -2.35 12.66 -3.55
CA PHE A 81 -3.07 11.40 -3.68
C PHE A 81 -3.72 11.01 -2.34
N ALA A 82 -2.95 10.99 -1.26
CA ALA A 82 -3.45 10.65 0.07
C ALA A 82 -4.56 11.62 0.52
N LYS A 83 -4.36 12.93 0.33
CA LYS A 83 -5.39 13.94 0.67
C LYS A 83 -6.70 13.73 -0.09
N ASP A 84 -6.64 13.31 -1.35
CA ASP A 84 -7.82 13.09 -2.20
C ASP A 84 -8.50 11.73 -1.93
N HIS A 85 -7.81 10.82 -1.24
CA HIS A 85 -8.30 9.50 -0.85
C HIS A 85 -8.33 9.35 0.69
N PRO A 86 -9.26 10.04 1.39
CA PRO A 86 -9.31 10.05 2.85
C PRO A 86 -9.79 8.74 3.47
N LYS A 87 -10.21 7.76 2.67
CA LYS A 87 -10.68 6.45 3.11
C LYS A 87 -10.17 5.37 2.17
N GLY A 88 -9.85 4.20 2.70
CA GLY A 88 -9.44 3.02 1.93
C GLY A 88 -7.95 2.70 2.09
N GLN A 89 -7.55 1.57 1.52
CA GLN A 89 -6.18 1.07 1.54
C GLN A 89 -5.65 0.97 0.12
N TYR A 90 -4.49 1.57 -0.10
CA TYR A 90 -3.89 1.74 -1.41
C TYR A 90 -2.40 1.39 -1.37
N ILE A 91 -1.92 0.80 -2.46
CA ILE A 91 -0.48 0.75 -2.77
C ILE A 91 -0.24 1.66 -3.95
N VAL A 92 0.64 2.63 -3.78
CA VAL A 92 0.91 3.69 -4.74
C VAL A 92 2.34 3.53 -5.26
N ALA A 93 2.53 3.53 -6.59
CA ALA A 93 3.81 3.24 -7.21
C ALA A 93 4.29 4.38 -8.12
N THR A 94 5.55 4.77 -7.98
CA THR A 94 6.23 5.83 -8.76
C THR A 94 7.11 5.26 -9.87
N GLY A 95 7.10 3.94 -10.05
CA GLY A 95 7.94 3.19 -10.98
C GLY A 95 9.21 2.65 -10.33
N THR A 96 9.88 3.44 -9.48
CA THR A 96 11.06 3.02 -8.72
C THR A 96 10.83 2.88 -7.22
N HIS A 97 9.69 3.38 -6.72
CA HIS A 97 9.33 3.34 -5.32
C HIS A 97 7.85 3.00 -5.14
N VAL A 98 7.52 2.37 -4.01
CA VAL A 98 6.19 1.88 -3.69
C VAL A 98 5.85 2.22 -2.24
N VAL A 99 4.70 2.83 -2.03
CA VAL A 99 4.28 3.41 -0.75
C VAL A 99 2.85 2.95 -0.42
N ALA A 100 2.60 2.63 0.85
CA ALA A 100 1.24 2.36 1.31
C ALA A 100 0.53 3.67 1.65
N VAL A 101 -0.73 3.79 1.25
CA VAL A 101 -1.62 4.88 1.68
C VAL A 101 -2.85 4.25 2.32
N GLU A 102 -3.19 4.68 3.54
CA GLU A 102 -4.37 4.22 4.26
C GLU A 102 -5.09 5.43 4.87
N ASN A 103 -6.37 5.59 4.55
CA ASN A 103 -7.26 6.61 5.13
C ASN A 103 -6.67 8.04 5.13
N GLY A 104 -6.02 8.42 4.02
CA GLY A 104 -5.41 9.73 3.83
C GLY A 104 -4.01 9.93 4.42
N ASP A 105 -3.46 8.89 5.03
CA ASP A 105 -2.08 8.84 5.53
C ASP A 105 -1.22 7.96 4.64
N TYR A 106 0.05 8.32 4.48
CA TYR A 106 1.01 7.55 3.69
C TYR A 106 2.15 7.07 4.58
N PHE A 107 2.48 5.79 4.43
CA PHE A 107 3.32 5.02 5.35
C PHE A 107 4.57 4.57 4.63
N ASP A 108 5.72 5.04 5.12
CA ASP A 108 7.01 4.75 4.52
C ASP A 108 8.16 4.98 5.52
N ASN A 109 9.36 4.56 5.18
CA ASN A 109 10.55 4.73 6.01
C ASN A 109 11.08 6.17 5.96
N GLY A 110 10.86 6.88 4.85
CA GLY A 110 11.16 8.30 4.70
C GLY A 110 9.93 9.06 4.19
N ASP A 111 9.95 10.39 4.30
CA ASP A 111 8.86 11.21 3.76
C ASP A 111 8.95 11.25 2.22
N SER A 112 8.16 10.39 1.58
CA SER A 112 8.04 10.25 0.12
C SER A 112 6.90 11.10 -0.46
N GLY A 113 6.33 12.03 0.32
CA GLY A 113 5.11 12.75 -0.03
C GLY A 113 5.18 13.58 -1.32
N GLU A 114 6.36 14.02 -1.74
CA GLU A 114 6.57 14.84 -2.95
C GLU A 114 6.86 14.00 -4.21
N GLU A 115 6.98 12.67 -4.09
CA GLU A 115 7.15 11.82 -5.26
C GLU A 115 5.88 11.77 -6.12
N ILE A 116 6.07 11.47 -7.41
CA ILE A 116 5.00 11.42 -8.40
C ILE A 116 4.59 9.95 -8.65
N PRO A 117 3.37 9.55 -8.28
CA PRO A 117 2.83 8.24 -8.59
C PRO A 117 2.38 8.11 -10.05
N ILE A 118 2.54 6.92 -10.61
CA ILE A 118 2.17 6.56 -11.99
C ILE A 118 0.91 5.68 -11.99
N TYR A 119 0.78 4.81 -11.00
CA TYR A 119 -0.38 3.93 -10.84
C TYR A 119 -0.55 3.55 -9.38
N TYR A 120 -1.73 3.04 -9.05
CA TYR A 120 -2.03 2.54 -7.71
C TYR A 120 -2.85 1.26 -7.77
N PHE A 121 -2.86 0.55 -6.64
CA PHE A 121 -3.72 -0.57 -6.34
C PHE A 121 -4.68 -0.17 -5.23
N VAL A 122 -5.94 -0.58 -5.34
CA VAL A 122 -6.94 -0.42 -4.27
C VAL A 122 -7.63 -1.75 -4.03
N ARG A 123 -7.86 -2.11 -2.76
CA ARG A 123 -8.63 -3.32 -2.44
C ARG A 123 -10.12 -3.03 -2.67
N SER A 124 -10.79 -3.85 -3.46
CA SER A 124 -12.18 -3.61 -3.85
C SER A 124 -13.22 -4.07 -2.82
N ASP A 125 -12.83 -4.15 -1.55
CA ASP A 125 -13.67 -4.76 -0.53
C ASP A 125 -14.61 -3.71 0.07
N GLU A 126 -15.85 -3.70 -0.41
CA GLU A 126 -16.99 -3.03 0.25
C GLU A 126 -17.09 -3.45 1.74
N ALA A 127 -16.65 -4.67 2.08
CA ALA A 127 -16.63 -5.21 3.45
C ALA A 127 -15.71 -4.46 4.44
N TRP A 128 -14.70 -3.73 3.97
CA TRP A 128 -13.86 -2.91 4.86
C TRP A 128 -14.53 -1.61 5.30
N GLN A 129 -15.43 -1.07 4.46
CA GLN A 129 -16.24 0.09 4.85
C GLN A 129 -17.20 -0.29 5.99
N ASP A 130 -17.77 -1.50 5.95
CA ASP A 130 -18.68 -2.00 6.98
C ASP A 130 -17.96 -2.37 8.30
N SER A 131 -16.72 -2.89 8.23
CA SER A 131 -15.96 -3.26 9.44
C SER A 131 -15.55 -2.05 10.31
N GLN A 132 -15.39 -0.86 9.72
CA GLN A 132 -15.08 0.38 10.44
C GLN A 132 -16.32 0.93 11.16
N VAL A 133 -17.49 0.89 10.50
CA VAL A 133 -18.79 1.30 11.08
C VAL A 133 -19.12 0.48 12.33
N ILE A 134 -18.91 -0.84 12.27
CA ILE A 134 -19.17 -1.73 13.42
C ILE A 134 -18.23 -1.40 14.60
N SER A 135 -16.96 -1.05 14.33
CA SER A 135 -15.98 -0.75 15.38
C SER A 135 -16.22 0.59 16.09
N GLU A 136 -16.77 1.58 15.37
CA GLU A 136 -17.16 2.89 15.93
C GLU A 136 -18.43 2.78 16.79
N ASP A 137 -19.43 2.00 16.34
CA ASP A 137 -20.68 1.76 17.09
C ASP A 137 -20.44 1.05 18.43
N THR A 138 -19.48 0.12 18.51
CA THR A 138 -19.12 -0.53 19.78
C THR A 138 -18.44 0.40 20.78
N LYS A 139 -17.71 1.43 20.33
CA LYS A 139 -17.05 2.38 21.24
C LYS A 139 -18.01 3.39 21.86
N GLU A 140 -19.13 3.69 21.20
CA GLU A 140 -20.12 4.63 21.72
C GLU A 140 -21.06 3.97 22.76
N GLN A 141 -21.22 2.64 22.71
CA GLN A 141 -22.05 1.90 23.68
C GLN A 141 -21.35 1.63 25.04
N ASP A 142 -20.02 1.62 25.10
CA ASP A 142 -19.26 1.41 26.36
C ASP A 142 -18.97 2.72 27.13
N SER A 143 -19.53 3.86 26.68
CA SER A 143 -19.33 5.18 27.28
C SER A 143 -20.56 5.74 28.02
N LYS A 144 -21.54 4.90 28.32
CA LYS A 144 -22.74 5.24 29.11
C LYS A 144 -22.89 4.42 30.38
#